data_AF-A0A961RAK0-F1
#
_entry.id   AF-A0A961RAK0-F1
#
_cell.length_a   1.000
_cell.length_b   1.000
_cell.length_c   1.000
_cell.angle_alpha   90.00
_cell.angle_beta   90.00
_cell.angle_gamma   90.00
#
_symmetry.space_group_name_H-M   'P 1'
#
loop_
_entity.id
_entity.type
_entity.pdbx_description
1 polymer ?
#
loop_
_entity_poly.entity_id
_entity_poly.type
_entity_poly.pdbx_seq_one_letter_code
_entity_poly.pdbx_strand_id
1 'polypeptide(L)'
;MARKVSSTRTTLTGIAAWTIAILIFFPILWIVILSFKTEGDAIGTPLHILTSTWTTEAYHTVQERSDYFKHFMNSVIISVGSTLLGLLIAIPAAWAMAFAPGKRT
;
A
#
# COMPACT_ATOMS: atom_id res chain seq x y z
N MET A 1 24.61 -20.92 -20.29
CA MET A 1 23.52 -21.90 -20.58
C MET A 1 22.40 -21.71 -19.58
N ALA A 2 21.23 -21.21 -20.03
CA ALA A 2 20.06 -21.06 -19.15
C ALA A 2 19.49 -22.43 -18.80
N ARG A 3 19.43 -22.76 -17.50
CA ARG A 3 18.87 -24.02 -17.01
C ARG A 3 17.38 -24.04 -17.40
N LYS A 4 16.97 -24.95 -18.30
CA LYS A 4 15.58 -25.11 -18.73
C LYS A 4 14.75 -25.47 -17.50
N VAL A 5 14.05 -24.49 -16.92
CA VAL A 5 13.22 -24.71 -15.73
C VAL A 5 12.09 -25.64 -16.14
N SER A 6 11.87 -26.72 -15.38
CA SER A 6 10.76 -27.65 -15.63
C SER A 6 9.43 -26.89 -15.56
N SER A 7 8.61 -27.00 -16.62
CA SER A 7 7.33 -26.31 -16.74
C SER A 7 6.43 -26.53 -15.51
N THR A 8 6.47 -27.74 -14.94
CA THR A 8 5.71 -28.11 -13.74
C THR A 8 6.11 -27.28 -12.52
N ARG A 9 7.42 -27.04 -12.34
CA ARG A 9 7.92 -26.25 -11.20
C ARG A 9 7.45 -24.80 -11.32
N THR A 10 7.53 -24.21 -12.51
CA THR A 10 7.07 -22.84 -12.76
C THR A 10 5.57 -22.69 -12.51
N THR A 11 4.75 -23.62 -12.98
CA THR A 11 3.30 -23.61 -12.73
C THR A 11 2.99 -23.74 -11.25
N LEU A 12 3.63 -24.67 -10.54
CA LEU A 12 3.42 -24.85 -9.10
C LEU A 12 3.84 -23.60 -8.30
N THR A 13 4.99 -23.00 -8.62
CA THR A 13 5.41 -21.75 -7.98
C THR A 13 4.48 -20.60 -8.31
N GLY A 14 3.94 -20.55 -9.53
CA GLY A 14 2.99 -19.53 -9.96
C GLY A 14 1.67 -19.64 -9.19
N ILE A 15 1.10 -20.83 -9.08
CA ILE A 15 -0.12 -21.09 -8.29
C ILE A 15 0.11 -20.71 -6.82
N ALA A 16 1.23 -21.14 -6.23
CA ALA A 16 1.56 -20.81 -4.84
C ALA A 16 1.68 -19.29 -4.63
N ALA A 17 2.37 -18.58 -5.53
CA ALA A 17 2.51 -17.13 -5.46
C ALA A 17 1.16 -16.40 -5.58
N TRP A 18 0.30 -16.82 -6.52
CA TRP A 18 -1.03 -16.24 -6.69
C TRP A 18 -1.94 -16.49 -5.49
N THR A 19 -1.92 -17.69 -4.92
CA THR A 19 -2.68 -18.00 -3.71
C THR A 19 -2.25 -17.11 -2.55
N ILE A 20 -0.94 -16.95 -2.33
CA ILE A 20 -0.41 -16.07 -1.27
C ILE A 20 -0.80 -14.61 -1.54
N ALA A 21 -0.68 -14.15 -2.78
CA ALA A 21 -1.06 -12.79 -3.16
C ALA A 21 -2.54 -12.51 -2.89
N ILE A 22 -3.43 -13.43 -3.24
CA ILE A 22 -4.87 -13.30 -2.99
C ILE A 22 -5.16 -13.31 -1.49
N LEU A 23 -4.50 -14.16 -0.71
CA LEU A 23 -4.69 -14.20 0.75
C LEU A 23 -4.27 -12.88 1.42
N ILE A 24 -3.16 -12.28 0.98
CA ILE A 24 -2.70 -10.98 1.49
C ILE A 24 -3.59 -9.84 1.01
N PHE A 25 -4.09 -9.92 -0.23
CA PHE A 25 -4.94 -8.89 -0.82
C PHE A 25 -6.38 -8.91 -0.29
N PHE A 26 -6.90 -10.09 0.05
CA PHE A 26 -8.27 -10.28 0.53
C PHE A 26 -8.70 -9.32 1.65
N PRO A 27 -7.94 -9.12 2.75
CA PRO A 27 -8.33 -8.16 3.78
C PRO A 27 -8.39 -6.72 3.27
N ILE A 28 -7.52 -6.34 2.32
CA ILE A 28 -7.56 -5.02 1.69
C ILE A 28 -8.84 -4.85 0.88
N LEU A 29 -9.17 -5.85 0.05
CA LEU A 29 -10.41 -5.88 -0.72
C LEU A 29 -11.64 -5.75 0.19
N TRP A 30 -11.64 -6.47 1.31
CA TRP A 30 -12.75 -6.44 2.27
C TRP A 30 -12.94 -5.05 2.89
N ILE A 31 -11.86 -4.39 3.32
CA ILE A 31 -11.91 -3.02 3.84
C ILE A 31 -12.43 -2.04 2.79
N VAL A 32 -12.02 -2.20 1.51
CA VAL A 32 -12.53 -1.36 0.42
C VAL A 32 -14.04 -1.54 0.28
N ILE A 33 -14.56 -2.78 0.24
CA ILE A 33 -16.00 -3.03 0.16
C ILE A 33 -16.74 -2.38 1.34
N LEU A 34 -16.24 -2.59 2.57
CA LEU A 34 -16.83 -2.01 3.78
C LEU A 34 -16.84 -0.47 3.76
N SER A 35 -15.84 0.18 3.17
CA SER A 35 -15.78 1.64 3.10
C SER A 35 -16.88 2.28 2.26
N PHE A 36 -17.58 1.50 1.43
CA PHE A 36 -18.77 1.94 0.68
C PHE A 36 -20.10 1.58 1.37
N LYS A 37 -20.05 1.06 2.59
CA LYS A 37 -21.25 0.65 3.36
C LYS A 37 -21.56 1.67 4.44
N THR A 38 -22.84 1.76 4.80
CA THR A 38 -23.28 2.55 5.95
C THR A 38 -22.71 1.95 7.24
N GLU A 39 -22.62 2.74 8.32
CA GLU A 39 -22.13 2.26 9.62
C GLU A 39 -22.92 1.03 10.12
N GLY A 40 -24.23 1.00 9.86
CA GLY A 40 -25.10 -0.12 10.22
C GLY A 40 -24.90 -1.36 9.33
N ASP A 41 -24.71 -1.16 8.02
CA ASP A 41 -24.52 -2.29 7.09
C ASP A 41 -23.14 -2.93 7.23
N ALA A 42 -22.12 -2.16 7.62
CA ALA A 42 -20.74 -2.60 7.77
C ALA A 42 -20.54 -3.64 8.89
N ILE A 43 -21.44 -3.68 9.88
CA ILE A 43 -21.44 -4.67 10.98
C ILE A 43 -22.36 -5.87 10.72
N GLY A 44 -22.95 -5.96 9.53
CA GLY A 44 -23.85 -7.03 9.13
C GLY A 44 -23.17 -8.36 8.82
N THR A 45 -23.96 -9.34 8.40
CA THR A 45 -23.42 -10.63 7.92
C THR A 45 -22.70 -10.45 6.58
N PRO A 46 -21.72 -11.32 6.23
CA PRO A 46 -20.97 -11.17 4.97
C PRO A 46 -21.83 -11.12 3.72
N LEU A 47 -22.91 -11.91 3.66
CA LEU A 47 -23.84 -11.88 2.53
C LEU A 47 -24.62 -10.56 2.48
N HIS A 48 -25.02 -10.01 3.62
CA HIS A 48 -25.68 -8.71 3.70
C HIS A 48 -24.77 -7.57 3.26
N ILE A 49 -23.50 -7.58 3.67
CA ILE A 49 -22.50 -6.59 3.25
C ILE A 49 -22.35 -6.59 1.72
N LEU A 50 -22.37 -7.76 1.08
CA LEU A 50 -22.21 -7.85 -0.38
C LEU A 50 -23.45 -7.43 -1.16
N THR A 51 -24.66 -7.61 -0.62
CA THR A 51 -25.93 -7.29 -1.30
C THR A 51 -26.51 -5.93 -0.95
N SER A 52 -26.06 -5.30 0.13
CA SER A 52 -26.50 -3.97 0.53
C SER A 52 -26.13 -2.89 -0.48
N THR A 53 -26.74 -1.71 -0.37
CA THR A 53 -26.49 -0.59 -1.26
C THR A 53 -25.04 -0.12 -1.17
N TRP A 54 -24.53 0.44 -2.27
CA TRP A 54 -23.21 1.06 -2.34
C TRP A 54 -23.40 2.56 -2.20
N THR A 55 -22.70 3.19 -1.25
CA THR A 55 -22.82 4.61 -0.94
C THR A 55 -21.45 5.22 -0.64
N THR A 56 -21.33 6.53 -0.80
CA THR A 56 -20.13 7.32 -0.46
C THR A 56 -20.35 8.23 0.75
N GLU A 57 -21.49 8.10 1.44
CA GLU A 57 -21.88 8.92 2.58
C GLU A 57 -20.83 8.91 3.71
N ALA A 58 -20.19 7.75 3.96
CA ALA A 58 -19.14 7.61 4.96
C ALA A 58 -17.95 8.55 4.67
N TYR A 59 -17.58 8.74 3.40
CA TYR A 59 -16.49 9.65 3.03
C TYR A 59 -16.84 11.12 3.28
N HIS A 60 -18.07 11.53 2.97
CA HIS A 60 -18.55 12.88 3.25
C HIS A 60 -18.58 13.14 4.77
N THR A 61 -19.13 12.21 5.54
CA THR A 61 -19.20 12.28 6.99
C THR A 61 -17.82 12.44 7.63
N VAL A 62 -16.82 11.68 7.17
CA VAL A 62 -15.44 11.76 7.68
C VAL A 62 -14.79 13.10 7.33
N GLN A 63 -15.01 13.62 6.12
CA GLN A 63 -14.46 14.91 5.72
C GLN A 63 -15.09 16.07 6.51
N GLU A 64 -16.41 16.05 6.72
CA GLU A 64 -17.12 17.08 7.48
C GLU A 64 -16.75 17.09 8.96
N ARG A 65 -16.56 15.91 9.58
CA ARG A 65 -16.26 15.80 11.01
C ARG A 65 -14.80 16.12 11.37
N SER A 66 -13.86 15.77 10.50
CA SER A 66 -12.44 15.72 10.87
C SER A 66 -11.50 16.41 9.90
N ASP A 67 -11.99 17.11 8.87
CA ASP A 67 -11.17 17.72 7.81
C ASP A 67 -10.05 16.77 7.33
N TYR A 68 -10.45 15.55 6.97
CA TYR A 68 -9.53 14.46 6.67
C TYR A 68 -8.51 14.83 5.59
N PHE A 69 -8.94 15.62 4.60
CA PHE A 69 -8.08 16.11 3.53
C PHE A 69 -6.88 16.91 4.05
N LYS A 70 -7.05 17.72 5.11
CA LYS A 70 -5.95 18.45 5.74
C LYS A 70 -4.95 17.50 6.40
N HIS A 71 -5.43 16.48 7.12
CA HIS A 71 -4.57 15.46 7.73
C HIS A 71 -3.80 14.65 6.68
N PHE A 72 -4.47 14.29 5.59
CA PHE A 72 -3.85 13.66 4.43
C PHE A 72 -2.73 14.55 3.87
N MET A 73 -3.01 15.83 3.64
CA MET A 73 -2.02 16.76 3.06
C MET A 73 -0.82 16.98 3.96
N ASN A 74 -1.01 17.09 5.28
CA ASN A 74 0.10 17.15 6.23
C ASN A 74 1.03 15.94 6.09
N SER A 75 0.47 14.73 5.97
CA SER A 75 1.24 13.50 5.81
C SER A 75 1.99 13.46 4.47
N VAL A 76 1.35 13.92 3.39
CA VAL A 76 2.00 14.06 2.07
C VAL A 76 3.19 15.02 2.15
N ILE A 77 2.99 16.21 2.72
CA ILE A 77 4.05 17.22 2.85
C ILE A 77 5.21 16.68 3.69
N ILE A 78 4.92 16.02 4.82
CA ILE A 78 5.96 15.47 5.71
C ILE A 78 6.72 14.32 5.02
N SER A 79 6.02 13.38 4.39
CA SER A 79 6.66 12.22 3.76
C SER A 79 7.51 12.61 2.54
N VAL A 80 6.97 13.45 1.65
CA VAL A 80 7.70 13.93 0.46
C VAL A 80 8.83 14.86 0.89
N GLY A 81 8.55 15.81 1.79
CA GLY A 81 9.55 16.76 2.28
C GLY A 81 10.72 16.08 2.99
N SER A 82 10.45 15.12 3.88
CA SER A 82 11.51 14.37 4.56
C SER A 82 12.32 13.49 3.60
N THR A 83 11.67 12.87 2.61
CA THR A 83 12.36 12.09 1.57
C THR A 83 13.30 12.98 0.75
N LEU A 84 12.83 14.16 0.30
CA LEU A 84 13.65 15.10 -0.47
C LEU A 84 14.84 15.62 0.35
N LEU A 85 14.61 16.05 1.59
CA LEU A 85 15.68 16.48 2.49
C LEU A 85 16.68 15.34 2.76
N GLY A 86 16.18 14.12 2.96
CA GLY A 86 17.00 12.92 3.13
C GLY A 86 17.88 12.66 1.90
N LEU A 87 17.30 12.71 0.69
CA LEU A 87 18.04 12.53 -0.56
C LEU A 87 19.07 13.63 -0.80
N LEU A 88 18.76 14.88 -0.48
CA LEU A 88 19.69 16.00 -0.60
C LEU A 88 20.99 15.78 0.20
N ILE A 89 20.91 15.09 1.34
CA ILE A 89 22.06 14.77 2.18
C ILE A 89 22.68 13.42 1.80
N ALA A 90 21.83 12.41 1.59
CA ALA A 90 22.26 11.03 1.33
C ALA A 90 22.99 10.89 0.00
N ILE A 91 22.57 11.60 -1.05
CA ILE A 91 23.18 11.49 -2.38
C ILE A 91 24.64 11.99 -2.35
N PRO A 92 24.96 13.22 -1.88
CA PRO A 92 26.35 13.66 -1.77
C PRO A 92 27.19 12.80 -0.83
N ALA A 93 26.61 12.36 0.30
CA ALA A 93 27.33 11.50 1.25
C ALA A 93 27.68 10.13 0.63
N ALA A 94 26.73 9.51 -0.06
CA ALA A 94 26.96 8.25 -0.77
C ALA A 94 27.99 8.42 -1.90
N TRP A 95 27.95 9.53 -2.63
CA TRP A 95 28.93 9.84 -3.67
C TRP A 95 30.34 9.99 -3.09
N ALA A 96 30.49 10.73 -1.98
CA ALA A 96 31.78 10.88 -1.31
C ALA A 96 32.33 9.54 -0.83
N MET A 97 31.49 8.67 -0.24
CA MET A 97 31.93 7.33 0.18
C MET A 97 32.31 6.42 -1.00
N ALA A 98 31.63 6.55 -2.14
CA ALA A 98 31.86 5.70 -3.30
C ALA A 98 33.07 6.14 -4.14
N PHE A 99 33.34 7.45 -4.24
CA PHE A 99 34.27 8.01 -5.22
C PHE A 99 35.33 8.96 -4.67
N ALA A 100 35.27 9.36 -3.38
CA ALA A 100 36.31 10.17 -2.75
C ALA A 100 37.17 9.32 -1.81
N PRO A 101 38.32 8.77 -2.28
CA PRO A 101 39.19 7.97 -1.44
C PRO A 101 39.76 8.81 -0.28
N GLY A 102 39.53 8.34 0.95
CA GLY A 102 40.15 8.89 2.15
C GLY A 102 41.59 8.40 2.33
N LYS A 103 42.33 8.96 3.29
CA LYS A 103 43.71 8.52 3.61
C LYS A 103 43.85 7.03 4.00
N ARG A 104 42.74 6.29 4.16
CA ARG A 104 42.69 4.89 4.59
C ARG A 104 41.78 4.01 3.71
N THR A 105 41.28 4.50 2.58
CA THR A 105 40.40 3.79 1.63
C THR A 105 40.81 4.13 0.21
#